data_AF-A0A059X3J8-F1
#
_entry.id   AF-A0A059X3J8-F1
#
_cell.length_a   1.000
_cell.length_b   1.000
_cell.length_c   1.000
_cell.angle_alpha   90.00
_cell.angle_beta   90.00
_cell.angle_gamma   90.00
#
_symmetry.space_group_name_H-M   'P 1'
#
loop_
_entity.id
_entity.type
_entity.pdbx_description
1 polymer ?
#
loop_
_entity_poly.entity_id
_entity_poly.type
_entity_poly.pdbx_seq_one_letter_code
_entity_poly.pdbx_strand_id
1 'polypeptide(L)'
;MSVYSNVQIKDAIKKGKIVFHPYQENHIAGSSVDVTLGHYFYKQEYQEEARVYNPFDQEDVARYFKGPLEAMPHKTWCEKYGYKLFANIPEDHPIIVLRPGERILAHTHEFIGIKRY
;
A
#
# COMPACT_ATOMS: atom_id res chain seq x y z
N MET A 1 -17.99 17.12 -16.75
CA MET A 1 -16.91 16.17 -16.39
C MET A 1 -17.56 14.85 -16.05
N SER A 2 -17.17 13.77 -16.71
CA SER A 2 -17.68 12.41 -16.43
C SER A 2 -16.51 11.46 -16.14
N VAL A 3 -16.77 10.42 -15.36
CA VAL A 3 -15.80 9.35 -15.06
C VAL A 3 -15.62 8.47 -16.30
N TYR A 4 -14.42 7.93 -16.51
CA TYR A 4 -14.15 7.01 -17.63
C TYR A 4 -14.75 5.63 -17.35
N SER A 5 -15.38 5.03 -18.36
CA SER A 5 -15.68 3.59 -18.36
C SER A 5 -14.41 2.77 -18.53
N ASN A 6 -14.48 1.47 -18.25
CA ASN A 6 -13.38 0.53 -18.45
C ASN A 6 -12.82 0.57 -19.88
N VAL A 7 -13.66 0.72 -20.89
CA VAL A 7 -13.25 0.89 -22.30
C VAL A 7 -12.42 2.18 -22.46
N GLN A 8 -12.87 3.28 -21.87
CA GLN A 8 -12.17 4.57 -21.91
C GLN A 8 -10.88 4.56 -21.09
N ILE A 9 -10.84 3.87 -19.94
CA ILE A 9 -9.63 3.68 -19.13
C ILE A 9 -8.59 2.91 -19.95
N LYS A 10 -8.95 1.77 -20.53
CA LYS A 10 -8.05 0.97 -21.37
C LYS A 10 -7.51 1.77 -22.56
N ASP A 11 -8.38 2.51 -23.24
CA ASP A 11 -7.97 3.38 -24.35
C ASP A 11 -7.03 4.51 -23.91
N ALA A 12 -7.31 5.14 -22.76
CA ALA A 12 -6.47 6.19 -22.21
C ALA A 12 -5.08 5.68 -21.77
N ILE A 13 -4.99 4.48 -21.21
CA ILE A 13 -3.73 3.81 -20.91
C ILE A 13 -2.96 3.52 -22.21
N LYS A 14 -3.63 2.94 -23.22
CA LYS A 14 -3.03 2.65 -24.53
C LYS A 14 -2.50 3.91 -25.22
N LYS A 15 -3.22 5.03 -25.10
CA LYS A 15 -2.81 6.35 -25.62
C LYS A 15 -1.75 7.05 -24.77
N GLY A 16 -1.32 6.44 -23.66
CA GLY A 16 -0.32 7.00 -22.75
C GLY A 16 -0.81 8.18 -21.92
N LYS A 17 -2.13 8.46 -21.89
CA LYS A 17 -2.71 9.51 -21.04
C LYS A 17 -2.70 9.12 -19.57
N ILE A 18 -2.97 7.85 -19.31
CA ILE A 18 -2.87 7.24 -17.97
C ILE A 18 -1.66 6.30 -17.99
N VAL A 19 -0.84 6.38 -16.96
CA VAL A 19 0.22 5.40 -16.68
C VAL A 19 -0.32 4.47 -15.61
N PHE A 20 -0.35 3.17 -15.91
CA PHE A 20 -0.67 2.12 -14.96
C PHE A 20 0.43 1.06 -15.07
N HIS A 21 1.29 0.98 -14.05
CA HIS A 21 2.47 0.13 -14.11
C HIS A 21 2.75 -0.60 -12.78
N PRO A 22 2.88 -1.94 -12.77
CA PRO A 22 2.67 -2.84 -13.91
C PRO A 22 1.20 -2.85 -14.36
N TYR A 23 0.98 -2.94 -15.68
CA TYR A 23 -0.38 -2.98 -16.23
C TYR A 23 -1.02 -4.34 -15.95
N GLN A 24 -2.21 -4.33 -15.35
CA GLN A 24 -3.00 -5.54 -15.10
C GLN A 24 -4.42 -5.34 -15.64
N GLU A 25 -4.74 -6.00 -16.75
CA GLU A 25 -6.05 -5.80 -17.40
C GLU A 25 -7.23 -6.23 -16.52
N ASN A 26 -7.05 -7.30 -15.74
CA ASN A 26 -8.06 -7.83 -14.84
C ASN A 26 -8.39 -6.89 -13.67
N HIS A 27 -7.56 -5.89 -13.41
CA HIS A 27 -7.80 -4.87 -12.40
C HIS A 27 -8.66 -3.71 -12.92
N ILE A 28 -9.05 -3.71 -14.21
CA ILE A 28 -9.86 -2.64 -14.80
C ILE A 28 -11.31 -3.10 -14.90
N ALA A 29 -12.15 -2.60 -14.00
CA ALA A 29 -13.57 -2.95 -13.94
C ALA A 29 -14.45 -1.70 -13.79
N GLY A 30 -15.57 -1.66 -14.52
CA GLY A 30 -16.56 -0.58 -14.42
C GLY A 30 -15.95 0.78 -14.75
N SER A 31 -15.68 1.58 -13.72
CA SER A 31 -15.08 2.91 -13.83
C SER A 31 -13.92 3.12 -12.85
N SER A 32 -13.23 2.03 -12.47
CA SER A 32 -12.11 2.05 -11.52
C SER A 32 -10.98 1.12 -11.97
N VAL A 33 -9.83 1.29 -11.32
CA VAL A 33 -8.68 0.40 -11.42
C VAL A 33 -8.34 -0.07 -10.01
N ASP A 34 -8.28 -1.39 -9.82
CA ASP A 34 -7.83 -1.98 -8.57
C ASP A 34 -6.30 -1.91 -8.46
N VAL A 35 -5.82 -1.60 -7.26
CA VAL A 35 -4.40 -1.53 -6.93
C VAL A 35 -4.11 -2.49 -5.77
N THR A 36 -2.88 -2.97 -5.73
CA THR A 36 -2.40 -3.90 -4.71
C THR A 36 -1.50 -3.20 -3.71
N LEU A 37 -1.40 -3.76 -2.51
CA LEU A 37 -0.59 -3.21 -1.43
C LEU A 37 0.90 -3.46 -1.72
N GLY A 38 1.69 -2.41 -1.56
CA GLY A 38 3.14 -2.45 -1.71
C GLY A 38 3.85 -3.22 -0.59
N HIS A 39 5.11 -3.57 -0.85
CA HIS A 39 5.91 -4.39 0.06
C HIS A 39 6.43 -3.61 1.28
N TYR A 40 6.57 -2.29 1.17
CA TYR A 40 7.10 -1.43 2.23
C TYR A 40 6.01 -0.62 2.92
N PHE A 41 6.20 -0.38 4.21
CA PHE A 41 5.27 0.40 5.02
C PHE A 41 5.98 1.05 6.21
N TYR A 42 5.33 2.04 6.81
CA TYR A 42 5.74 2.64 8.07
C TYR A 42 4.64 2.42 9.10
N LYS A 43 5.03 2.08 10.32
CA LYS A 43 4.12 2.05 11.47
C LYS A 43 4.08 3.41 12.12
N GLN A 44 2.91 3.82 12.57
CA GLN A 44 2.79 4.94 13.47
C GLN A 44 3.17 4.46 14.89
N GLU A 45 4.22 5.01 15.48
CA GLU A 45 4.47 4.82 16.90
C GLU A 45 3.71 5.89 17.68
N TYR A 46 2.62 5.49 18.32
CA TYR A 46 1.90 6.36 19.24
C TYR A 46 2.71 6.51 20.52
N GLN A 47 3.31 7.68 20.73
CA GLN A 47 3.83 8.12 22.02
C GLN A 47 2.77 9.02 22.67
N GLU A 48 2.23 8.62 23.83
CA GLU A 48 1.23 9.42 24.56
C GLU A 48 1.68 10.86 24.86
N GLU A 49 3.00 11.05 24.98
CA GLU A 49 3.65 12.33 25.28
C GLU A 49 3.67 13.30 24.08
N ALA A 50 3.68 12.78 22.85
CA ALA A 50 3.74 13.57 21.63
C ALA A 50 2.33 13.95 21.16
N ARG A 51 1.73 14.96 21.80
CA ARG A 51 0.38 15.46 21.45
C ARG A 51 0.31 16.22 20.12
N VAL A 52 1.45 16.66 19.59
CA VAL A 52 1.54 17.48 18.37
C VAL A 52 2.51 16.82 17.40
N TYR A 53 2.15 16.85 16.12
CA TYR A 53 2.95 16.36 15.00
C TYR A 53 3.19 17.51 14.02
N ASN A 54 4.45 17.84 13.77
CA ASN A 54 4.88 18.84 12.80
C ASN A 54 5.40 18.15 11.51
N PRO A 55 4.62 18.13 10.41
CA PRO A 55 5.06 17.52 9.15
C PRO A 55 6.19 18.29 8.45
N PHE A 56 6.54 19.49 8.91
CA PHE A 56 7.62 20.31 8.36
C PHE A 56 8.96 20.15 9.10
N ASP A 57 9.00 19.34 10.16
CA ASP A 57 10.23 19.02 10.91
C ASP A 57 10.61 17.55 10.68
N GLN A 58 11.79 17.34 10.09
CA GLN A 58 12.28 16.02 9.75
C GLN A 58 12.46 15.11 10.98
N GLU A 59 12.90 15.67 12.12
CA GLU A 59 13.10 14.89 13.34
C GLU A 59 11.76 14.42 13.91
N ASP A 60 10.74 15.29 13.85
CA ASP A 60 9.40 14.95 14.30
C ASP A 60 8.73 13.91 13.39
N VAL A 61 8.92 14.01 12.07
CA VAL A 61 8.47 13.00 11.10
C VAL A 61 9.15 11.66 11.36
N ALA A 62 10.48 11.65 11.58
CA ALA A 62 11.23 10.44 11.87
C ALA A 62 10.84 9.79 13.20
N ARG A 63 10.48 10.61 14.20
CA ARG A 63 9.94 10.13 15.49
C ARG A 63 8.57 9.48 15.33
N TYR A 64 7.69 10.09 14.52
CA TYR A 64 6.30 9.64 14.37
C TYR A 64 6.17 8.34 13.56
N PHE A 65 6.99 8.17 12.53
CA PHE A 65 6.95 7.02 11.63
C PHE A 65 8.14 6.08 11.86
N LYS A 66 7.85 4.85 12.27
CA LYS A 66 8.85 3.78 12.34
C LYS A 66 8.94 3.03 11.02
N GLY A 67 10.12 3.04 10.42
CA GLY A 67 10.41 2.31 9.20
C GLY A 67 11.59 2.90 8.40
N PRO A 68 11.72 2.54 7.11
CA PRO A 68 10.81 1.66 6.36
C PRO A 68 10.84 0.23 6.89
N LEU A 69 9.66 -0.37 7.05
CA LEU A 69 9.47 -1.79 7.36
C LEU A 69 9.08 -2.54 6.10
N GLU A 70 9.42 -3.82 6.05
CA GLU A 70 9.13 -4.70 4.92
C GLU A 70 8.13 -5.78 5.33
N ALA A 71 7.16 -6.06 4.45
CA ALA A 71 6.24 -7.17 4.65
C ALA A 71 7.02 -8.48 4.66
N MET A 72 6.74 -9.36 5.63
CA MET A 72 7.50 -10.60 5.79
C MET A 72 6.67 -11.80 5.38
N PRO A 73 7.30 -12.90 4.91
CA PRO A 73 6.56 -14.12 4.60
C PRO A 73 5.76 -14.61 5.80
N HIS A 74 4.53 -15.07 5.55
CA HIS A 74 3.60 -15.55 6.56
C HIS A 74 4.22 -16.57 7.51
N LYS A 75 4.92 -17.57 6.98
CA LYS A 75 5.62 -18.59 7.77
C LYS A 75 6.66 -17.99 8.70
N THR A 76 7.52 -17.13 8.16
CA THR A 76 8.59 -16.47 8.92
C THR A 76 8.02 -15.62 10.05
N TRP A 77 6.90 -14.93 9.82
CA TRP A 77 6.22 -14.18 10.87
C TRP A 77 5.69 -15.11 11.97
N CYS A 78 4.99 -16.17 11.59
CA CYS A 78 4.40 -17.11 12.54
C CYS A 78 5.47 -17.77 13.42
N GLU A 79 6.58 -18.25 12.83
CA GLU A 79 7.71 -18.83 13.57
C GLU A 79 8.35 -17.82 14.53
N LYS A 80 8.55 -16.58 14.09
CA LYS A 80 9.17 -15.52 14.89
C LYS A 80 8.33 -15.11 16.10
N TYR A 81 7.01 -15.10 15.96
CA TYR A 81 6.09 -14.61 17.00
C TYR A 81 5.34 -15.73 17.74
N GLY A 82 5.66 -17.00 17.47
CA GLY A 82 5.07 -18.16 18.16
C GLY A 82 3.63 -18.48 17.77
N TYR A 83 3.22 -18.14 16.55
CA TYR A 83 1.88 -18.43 16.02
C TYR A 83 1.90 -19.65 15.10
N LYS A 84 0.74 -20.31 14.98
CA LYS A 84 0.50 -21.29 13.90
C LYS A 84 0.18 -20.55 12.61
N LEU A 85 0.35 -21.23 11.47
CA LEU A 85 -0.08 -20.71 10.17
C LEU A 85 -1.60 -20.43 10.20
N PHE A 86 -1.97 -19.26 9.72
CA PHE A 86 -3.37 -18.88 9.56
C PHE A 86 -4.00 -19.60 8.36
N ALA A 87 -5.28 -19.94 8.47
CA ALA A 87 -6.02 -20.57 7.38
C ALA A 87 -6.08 -19.64 6.15
N ASN A 88 -5.96 -20.22 4.97
CA ASN A 88 -6.10 -19.54 3.66
C ASN A 88 -5.04 -18.47 3.35
N ILE A 89 -3.89 -18.48 4.03
CA ILE A 89 -2.74 -17.62 3.69
C ILE A 89 -1.56 -18.54 3.31
N PRO A 90 -1.03 -18.50 2.07
CA PRO A 90 0.14 -19.28 1.69
C PRO A 90 1.35 -18.99 2.59
N GLU A 91 2.23 -19.97 2.78
CA GLU A 91 3.38 -19.87 3.69
C GLU A 91 4.39 -18.78 3.30
N ASP A 92 4.57 -18.59 2.00
CA ASP A 92 5.49 -17.65 1.38
C ASP A 92 4.87 -16.28 1.11
N HIS A 93 3.56 -16.13 1.31
CA HIS A 93 2.86 -14.88 1.04
C HIS A 93 3.35 -13.76 1.97
N PRO A 94 3.79 -12.60 1.44
CA PRO A 94 4.15 -11.46 2.27
C PRO A 94 2.95 -10.93 3.05
N ILE A 95 3.10 -10.72 4.36
CA ILE A 95 2.04 -10.20 5.21
C ILE A 95 2.50 -8.96 6.01
N ILE A 96 1.52 -8.10 6.30
CA ILE A 96 1.65 -6.97 7.23
C ILE A 96 0.60 -7.19 8.32
N VAL A 97 1.04 -7.50 9.54
CA VAL A 97 0.14 -7.73 10.67
C VAL A 97 -0.16 -6.42 11.39
N LEU A 98 -1.46 -6.09 11.47
CA LEU A 98 -2.01 -4.91 12.12
C LEU A 98 -2.84 -5.30 13.33
N ARG A 99 -2.64 -4.59 14.45
CA ARG A 99 -3.52 -4.69 15.61
C ARG A 99 -4.77 -3.83 15.40
N PRO A 100 -5.91 -4.14 16.08
CA PRO A 100 -7.06 -3.26 16.07
C PRO A 100 -6.68 -1.83 16.47
N GLY A 101 -7.09 -0.84 15.66
CA GLY A 101 -6.77 0.57 15.87
C GLY A 101 -5.37 1.00 15.43
N GLU A 102 -4.50 0.08 14.99
CA GLU A 102 -3.18 0.40 14.45
C GLU A 102 -3.31 1.04 13.06
N ARG A 103 -2.52 2.08 12.80
CA ARG A 103 -2.44 2.76 11.51
C ARG A 103 -1.05 2.60 10.92
N ILE A 104 -1.00 2.42 9.61
CA ILE A 104 0.23 2.40 8.83
C ILE A 104 0.17 3.40 7.70
N LEU A 105 1.34 3.91 7.32
CA LEU A 105 1.55 4.55 6.03
C LEU A 105 2.10 3.48 5.08
N ALA A 106 1.35 3.16 4.04
CA ALA A 106 1.74 2.21 3.01
C ALA A 106 1.70 2.86 1.63
N HIS A 107 2.13 2.13 0.62
CA HIS A 107 2.06 2.55 -0.77
C HIS A 107 1.42 1.46 -1.63
N THR A 108 1.01 1.81 -2.83
CA THR A 108 0.55 0.84 -3.83
C THR A 108 1.76 0.15 -4.47
N HIS A 109 1.59 -1.11 -4.87
CA HIS A 109 2.58 -1.77 -5.71
C HIS A 109 2.63 -1.12 -7.09
N GLU A 110 1.47 -0.77 -7.64
CA GLU A 110 1.36 -0.14 -8.94
C GLU A 110 1.55 1.38 -8.84
N PHE A 111 2.25 1.92 -9.82
CA PHE A 111 2.27 3.36 -10.09
C PHE A 111 1.08 3.73 -10.97
N ILE A 112 0.27 4.68 -10.48
CA ILE A 112 -0.81 5.32 -11.23
C ILE A 112 -0.45 6.78 -11.47
N GLY A 113 -0.40 7.18 -12.73
CA GLY A 113 -0.06 8.54 -13.13
C GLY A 113 -0.94 9.05 -14.27
N ILE A 114 -1.01 10.37 -14.40
CA ILE A 114 -1.65 11.04 -15.54
C ILE A 114 -0.58 11.86 -16.25
N LYS A 115 -0.35 11.62 -17.54
CA LYS A 115 0.52 12.47 -18.35
C LYS A 115 -0.25 13.72 -18.76
N ARG A 116 0.23 14.89 -18.34
CA ARG A 116 -0.18 16.16 -18.94
C ARG A 116 0.66 16.38 -20.21
N TYR A 117 -0.04 16.66 -21.31
CA TYR A 117 0.53 17.18 -22.54
C TYR A 117 0.99 18.63 -22.32
#